data_AF-A0A519VCX9-F1
#
_entry.id   AF-A0A519VCX9-F1
#
_cell.length_a   1.000
_cell.length_b   1.000
_cell.length_c   1.000
_cell.angle_alpha   90.00
_cell.angle_beta   90.00
_cell.angle_gamma   90.00
#
_symmetry.space_group_name_H-M   'P 1'
#
loop_
_entity.id
_entity.type
_entity.pdbx_description
1 polymer ?
#
loop_
_entity_poly.entity_id
_entity_poly.type
_entity_poly.pdbx_seq_one_letter_code
_entity_poly.pdbx_strand_id
1 'polypeptide(L)'
;MKIYFKYSCIIIAIWSVTSCKKYLDVTPDNIGTLDYAFRNRNEAQNYLYSCYAYLQRMNDVASNPGFTTSSELIYSNSLDNFQGFDRTGFNLLRGTQTAANPGLNTWDGSEGSYSLWRSIRICNTMLENIDQPIDLGAAEKKRWIAETKFLKAYYHYVLFKMYGPIPL
;
A
#
# COMPACT_ATOMS: atom_id res chain seq x y z
N MET A 1 -31.75 37.59 44.21
CA MET A 1 -31.86 36.21 43.66
C MET A 1 -31.58 36.10 42.15
N LYS A 2 -32.14 36.95 41.28
CA LYS A 2 -31.93 36.86 39.82
C LYS A 2 -30.48 37.07 39.34
N ILE A 3 -29.68 37.87 40.07
CA ILE A 3 -28.28 38.15 39.75
C ILE A 3 -27.38 36.92 40.03
N TYR A 4 -27.58 36.22 41.14
CA TYR A 4 -26.84 35.00 41.47
C TYR A 4 -27.17 33.84 40.52
N PHE A 5 -28.41 33.77 40.01
CA PHE A 5 -28.81 32.80 39.00
C PHE A 5 -28.06 33.01 37.67
N LYS A 6 -27.90 34.28 37.24
CA LYS A 6 -27.10 34.61 36.04
C LYS A 6 -25.63 34.21 36.18
N TYR A 7 -25.02 34.47 37.34
CA TYR A 7 -23.62 34.06 37.58
C TYR A 7 -23.46 32.53 37.65
N SER A 8 -24.43 31.82 38.21
CA SER A 8 -24.44 30.34 38.22
C SER A 8 -24.49 29.74 36.81
N CYS A 9 -25.35 30.29 35.93
CA CYS A 9 -25.42 29.85 34.53
C CYS A 9 -24.11 30.08 33.75
N ILE A 10 -23.42 31.18 34.02
CA ILE A 10 -22.13 31.50 33.37
C ILE A 10 -21.04 30.51 33.82
N ILE A 11 -21.01 30.15 35.11
CA ILE A 11 -20.03 29.19 35.64
C ILE A 11 -20.25 27.79 35.05
N ILE A 12 -21.52 27.35 34.93
CA ILE A 12 -21.87 26.06 34.31
C ILE A 12 -21.48 26.03 32.83
N ALA A 13 -21.65 27.14 32.10
CA ALA A 13 -21.26 27.25 30.69
C ALA A 13 -19.72 27.24 30.49
N ILE A 14 -18.95 27.69 31.48
CA ILE A 14 -17.47 27.61 31.44
C ILE A 14 -16.99 26.18 31.73
N TRP A 15 -17.73 25.40 32.52
CA TRP A 15 -17.40 24.00 32.80
C TRP A 15 -17.79 23.03 31.68
N SER A 16 -18.71 23.41 30.78
CA SER A 16 -19.08 22.56 29.63
C SER A 16 -18.06 22.57 28.49
N VAL A 17 -17.13 23.54 28.45
CA VAL A 17 -16.03 23.57 27.47
C VAL A 17 -14.80 22.75 27.88
N THR A 18 -14.72 22.26 29.13
CA THR A 18 -13.73 21.25 29.53
C THR A 18 -14.24 19.85 29.19
N SER A 19 -14.58 19.64 27.92
CA SER A 19 -15.00 18.34 27.39
C SER A 19 -13.85 17.32 27.48
N CYS A 20 -14.20 16.08 27.81
CA CYS A 20 -13.32 14.92 28.00
C CYS A 20 -12.54 14.56 26.71
N LYS A 21 -11.44 15.27 26.42
CA LYS A 21 -10.54 14.93 25.30
C LYS A 21 -10.03 13.48 25.34
N LYS A 22 -9.85 12.90 26.54
CA LYS A 22 -9.33 11.53 26.71
C LYS A 22 -10.29 10.40 26.34
N TYR A 23 -11.61 10.64 26.29
CA TYR A 23 -12.58 9.59 25.94
C TYR A 23 -12.73 9.42 24.41
N LEU A 24 -12.36 10.44 23.64
CA LEU A 24 -12.42 10.40 22.17
C LEU A 24 -11.12 9.92 21.53
N ASP A 25 -10.03 9.84 22.31
CA ASP A 25 -8.73 9.35 21.89
C ASP A 25 -8.56 7.86 22.24
N VAL A 26 -9.52 7.06 21.78
CA VAL A 26 -9.45 5.60 21.85
C VAL A 26 -8.91 5.13 20.52
N THR A 27 -7.59 5.25 20.31
CA THR A 27 -6.93 4.51 19.24
C THR A 27 -7.07 3.02 19.54
N PRO A 28 -7.62 2.20 18.64
CA PRO A 28 -7.69 0.76 18.85
C PRO A 28 -6.34 0.21 19.28
N ASP A 29 -6.32 -0.63 20.33
CA ASP A 29 -5.11 -1.33 20.70
C ASP A 29 -4.66 -2.17 19.49
N ASN A 30 -3.40 -2.01 19.09
CA ASN A 30 -2.74 -2.78 18.02
C ASN A 30 -2.87 -2.26 16.56
N ILE A 31 -3.09 -0.96 16.33
CA ILE A 31 -2.87 -0.37 14.99
C ILE A 31 -1.37 -0.11 14.80
N GLY A 32 -0.79 -0.66 13.73
CA GLY A 32 0.55 -0.27 13.29
C GLY A 32 0.54 1.20 12.87
N THR A 33 1.08 2.08 13.71
CA THR A 33 1.27 3.49 13.37
C THR A 33 2.54 3.68 12.55
N LEU A 34 2.59 4.78 11.79
CA LEU A 34 3.80 5.13 11.05
C LEU A 34 4.99 5.33 12.01
N ASP A 35 4.75 6.01 13.13
CA ASP A 35 5.76 6.22 14.17
C ASP A 35 6.33 4.92 14.71
N TYR A 36 5.49 3.89 14.89
CA TYR A 36 5.95 2.57 15.32
C TYR A 36 6.84 1.92 14.25
N ALA A 37 6.46 2.02 12.97
CA ALA A 37 7.18 1.41 11.86
C ALA A 37 8.60 1.96 11.66
N PHE A 38 8.89 3.18 12.14
CA PHE A 38 10.21 3.81 12.02
C PHE A 38 10.90 4.06 13.37
N ARG A 39 10.41 3.45 14.46
CA ARG A 39 10.95 3.65 15.81
C ARG A 39 12.38 3.12 15.98
N ASN A 40 12.70 2.00 15.34
CA ASN A 40 14.01 1.35 15.42
C ASN A 40 14.35 0.64 14.11
N ARG A 41 15.60 0.18 14.00
CA ARG A 41 16.16 -0.47 12.82
C ARG A 41 15.34 -1.68 12.39
N ASN A 42 14.89 -2.51 13.33
CA ASN A 42 14.15 -3.74 13.01
C ASN A 42 12.76 -3.44 12.43
N GLU A 43 12.04 -2.47 12.99
CA GLU A 43 10.75 -2.06 12.46
C GLU A 43 10.90 -1.38 11.09
N ALA A 44 11.91 -0.54 10.92
CA ALA A 44 12.21 0.08 9.64
C ALA A 44 12.61 -0.96 8.57
N GLN A 45 13.29 -2.04 8.98
CA GLN A 45 13.60 -3.17 8.11
C GLN A 45 12.34 -3.93 7.69
N ASN A 46 11.40 -4.15 8.60
CA ASN A 46 10.10 -4.74 8.26
C ASN A 46 9.34 -3.86 7.26
N TYR A 47 9.41 -2.53 7.43
CA TYR A 47 8.86 -1.59 6.47
C TYR A 47 9.55 -1.66 5.10
N LEU A 48 10.88 -1.77 5.06
CA LEU A 48 11.65 -1.97 3.83
C LEU A 48 11.16 -3.20 3.05
N TYR A 49 10.87 -4.32 3.73
CA TYR A 49 10.33 -5.51 3.07
C TYR A 49 8.97 -5.28 2.40
N SER A 50 8.17 -4.36 2.93
CA SER A 50 6.93 -3.93 2.27
C SER A 50 7.20 -3.21 0.94
N CYS A 51 8.34 -2.52 0.81
CA CYS A 51 8.75 -1.92 -0.47
C CYS A 51 9.00 -3.00 -1.54
N TYR A 52 9.41 -4.21 -1.15
CA TYR A 52 9.66 -5.35 -2.05
C TYR A 52 8.39 -6.12 -2.46
N ALA A 53 7.22 -5.77 -1.92
CA ALA A 53 6.00 -6.58 -2.05
C ALA A 53 5.59 -6.89 -3.49
N TYR A 54 5.67 -5.91 -4.42
CA TYR A 54 5.33 -6.17 -5.82
C TYR A 54 6.37 -7.07 -6.49
N LEU A 55 7.66 -6.81 -6.28
CA LEU A 55 8.72 -7.61 -6.87
C LEU A 55 8.55 -9.10 -6.53
N GLN A 56 8.15 -9.41 -5.31
CA GLN A 56 7.83 -10.79 -4.89
C GLN A 56 6.59 -11.34 -5.59
N ARG A 57 5.54 -10.54 -5.75
CA ARG A 57 4.28 -10.95 -6.42
C ARG A 57 4.45 -11.22 -7.91
N MET A 58 5.42 -10.57 -8.57
CA MET A 58 5.74 -10.86 -9.98
C MET A 58 6.21 -12.30 -10.23
N ASN A 59 6.55 -13.05 -9.18
CA ASN A 59 6.89 -14.47 -9.28
C ASN A 59 5.68 -15.38 -9.53
N ASP A 60 4.46 -14.89 -9.32
CA ASP A 60 3.26 -15.65 -9.67
C ASP A 60 3.05 -15.68 -11.19
N VAL A 61 3.21 -16.86 -11.77
CA VAL A 61 3.07 -17.09 -13.20
C VAL A 61 1.64 -16.84 -13.71
N ALA A 62 0.61 -17.01 -12.85
CA ALA A 62 -0.79 -16.86 -13.24
C ALA A 62 -1.21 -15.39 -13.41
N SER A 63 -0.53 -14.47 -12.71
CA SER A 63 -0.73 -13.03 -12.81
C SER A 63 0.33 -12.32 -13.67
N ASN A 64 1.30 -13.07 -14.21
CA ASN A 64 2.32 -12.53 -15.10
C ASN A 64 1.78 -12.39 -16.53
N PRO A 65 1.63 -11.16 -17.06
CA PRO A 65 1.09 -10.97 -18.40
C PRO A 65 2.01 -11.56 -19.48
N GLY A 66 3.33 -11.42 -19.33
CA GLY A 66 4.28 -11.97 -20.31
C GLY A 66 4.19 -13.49 -20.46
N PHE A 67 3.87 -14.20 -19.36
CA PHE A 67 3.66 -15.64 -19.39
C PHE A 67 2.26 -16.01 -19.90
N THR A 68 1.21 -15.47 -19.29
CA THR A 68 -0.17 -15.87 -19.56
C THR A 68 -0.70 -15.44 -20.94
N THR A 69 -0.14 -14.38 -21.52
CA THR A 69 -0.52 -13.91 -22.87
C THR A 69 0.45 -14.34 -23.97
N SER A 70 1.42 -15.21 -23.66
CA SER A 70 2.38 -15.73 -24.65
C SER A 70 1.77 -16.74 -25.64
N SER A 71 0.62 -17.32 -25.28
CA SER A 71 0.02 -18.49 -25.95
C SER A 71 0.88 -19.77 -25.93
N GLU A 72 1.94 -19.83 -25.13
CA GLU A 72 2.76 -21.05 -24.96
C GLU A 72 2.04 -22.15 -24.16
N LEU A 73 1.13 -21.74 -23.27
CA LEU A 73 0.25 -22.63 -22.50
C LEU A 73 -1.20 -22.19 -22.66
N ILE A 74 -2.09 -23.16 -22.89
CA ILE A 74 -3.53 -22.92 -22.99
C ILE A 74 -4.24 -23.61 -21.83
N TYR A 75 -4.92 -22.82 -20.99
CA TYR A 75 -5.70 -23.30 -19.87
C TYR A 75 -7.14 -23.60 -20.28
N SER A 76 -7.68 -24.76 -19.89
CA SER A 76 -9.06 -25.15 -20.22
C SER A 76 -10.11 -24.39 -19.41
N ASN A 77 -11.17 -23.94 -20.06
CA ASN A 77 -12.29 -23.24 -19.42
C ASN A 77 -13.22 -24.18 -18.63
N SER A 78 -13.05 -25.49 -18.74
CA SER A 78 -13.93 -26.47 -18.09
C SER A 78 -13.40 -27.00 -16.76
N LEU A 79 -12.23 -26.57 -16.33
CA LEU A 79 -11.56 -27.04 -15.12
C LEU A 79 -11.96 -26.21 -13.89
N ASP A 80 -13.24 -25.87 -13.71
CA ASP A 80 -13.79 -24.91 -12.71
C ASP A 80 -13.55 -25.26 -11.22
N ASN A 81 -12.84 -26.34 -10.98
CA ASN A 81 -12.57 -26.96 -9.70
C ASN A 81 -11.20 -26.59 -9.09
N PHE A 82 -10.57 -25.46 -9.47
CA PHE A 82 -9.20 -25.16 -9.03
C PHE A 82 -9.10 -24.21 -7.82
N GLN A 83 -8.41 -24.69 -6.80
CA GLN A 83 -8.11 -24.10 -5.50
C GLN A 83 -7.09 -22.96 -5.59
N GLY A 84 -7.54 -21.74 -5.88
CA GLY A 84 -6.70 -20.53 -5.75
C GLY A 84 -5.84 -20.18 -6.97
N PHE A 85 -6.19 -20.68 -8.16
CA PHE A 85 -5.54 -20.27 -9.42
C PHE A 85 -6.35 -19.17 -10.11
N ASP A 86 -5.73 -18.00 -10.31
CA ASP A 86 -6.35 -16.89 -11.04
C ASP A 86 -6.24 -17.10 -12.55
N ARG A 87 -7.38 -17.09 -13.24
CA ARG A 87 -7.47 -17.30 -14.69
C ARG A 87 -7.43 -16.02 -15.50
N THR A 88 -7.43 -14.86 -14.84
CA THR A 88 -7.63 -13.58 -15.50
C THR A 88 -6.66 -13.38 -16.65
N GLY A 89 -5.37 -13.67 -16.44
CA GLY A 89 -4.34 -13.61 -17.50
C GLY A 89 -4.61 -14.54 -18.68
N PHE A 90 -4.92 -15.81 -18.43
CA PHE A 90 -5.19 -16.80 -19.49
C PHE A 90 -6.47 -16.49 -20.29
N ASN A 91 -7.45 -15.82 -19.67
CA ASN A 91 -8.67 -15.41 -20.36
C ASN A 91 -8.42 -14.25 -21.35
N LEU A 92 -7.36 -13.46 -21.17
CA LEU A 92 -7.04 -12.34 -22.08
C LEU A 92 -6.83 -12.80 -23.52
N LEU A 93 -6.22 -13.98 -23.73
CA LEU A 93 -6.04 -14.59 -25.06
C LEU A 93 -7.37 -14.89 -25.77
N ARG A 94 -8.46 -14.96 -25.01
CA ARG A 94 -9.82 -15.22 -25.52
C ARG A 94 -10.58 -13.94 -25.84
N GLY A 95 -9.94 -12.77 -25.71
CA GLY A 95 -10.56 -11.48 -26.00
C GLY A 95 -11.48 -10.96 -24.90
N THR A 96 -11.28 -11.38 -23.64
CA THR A 96 -12.08 -10.89 -22.50
C THR A 96 -11.66 -9.50 -22.01
N GLN A 97 -10.70 -8.85 -22.68
CA GLN A 97 -10.16 -7.57 -22.26
C GLN A 97 -11.17 -6.44 -22.47
N THR A 98 -11.38 -5.59 -21.46
CA THR A 98 -12.30 -4.45 -21.56
C THR A 98 -11.65 -3.18 -21.03
N ALA A 99 -12.09 -2.03 -21.54
CA ALA A 99 -11.60 -0.73 -21.05
C ALA A 99 -12.14 -0.39 -19.63
N ALA A 100 -13.30 -0.91 -19.27
CA ALA A 100 -13.94 -0.63 -17.98
C ALA A 100 -13.32 -1.42 -16.83
N ASN A 101 -12.94 -2.68 -17.09
CA ASN A 101 -12.30 -3.54 -16.10
C ASN A 101 -11.17 -4.32 -16.78
N PRO A 102 -9.98 -3.71 -16.92
CA PRO A 102 -8.89 -4.35 -17.63
C PRO A 102 -8.32 -5.51 -16.81
N GLY A 103 -8.19 -6.68 -17.42
CA GLY A 103 -7.54 -7.83 -16.79
C GLY A 103 -6.06 -7.55 -16.51
N LEU A 104 -5.55 -8.10 -15.39
CA LEU A 104 -4.19 -7.89 -14.88
C LEU A 104 -3.84 -6.41 -14.65
N ASN A 105 -4.76 -5.65 -14.06
CA ASN A 105 -4.60 -4.21 -13.86
C ASN A 105 -3.58 -3.85 -12.76
N THR A 106 -2.33 -3.60 -13.14
CA THR A 106 -1.28 -3.20 -12.18
C THR A 106 -1.40 -1.76 -11.68
N TRP A 107 -2.28 -0.95 -12.27
CA TRP A 107 -2.50 0.43 -11.85
C TRP A 107 -3.06 0.49 -10.41
N ASP A 108 -4.27 -0.03 -10.21
CA ASP A 108 -4.96 -0.09 -8.92
C ASP A 108 -4.94 -1.49 -8.28
N GLY A 109 -4.44 -2.50 -9.00
CA GLY A 109 -4.34 -3.88 -8.53
C GLY A 109 -5.62 -4.69 -8.71
N SER A 110 -6.61 -4.24 -9.48
CA SER A 110 -7.81 -5.02 -9.79
C SER A 110 -7.51 -6.20 -10.75
N GLU A 111 -8.49 -7.08 -10.90
CA GLU A 111 -8.50 -8.16 -11.92
C GLU A 111 -7.22 -9.01 -11.94
N GLY A 112 -6.86 -9.58 -10.80
CA GLY A 112 -5.77 -10.54 -10.72
C GLY A 112 -4.37 -9.94 -10.73
N SER A 113 -4.23 -8.68 -10.31
CA SER A 113 -2.94 -8.01 -10.24
C SER A 113 -2.65 -7.35 -8.88
N TYR A 114 -1.64 -6.49 -8.83
CA TYR A 114 -1.25 -5.73 -7.66
C TYR A 114 -0.96 -4.28 -8.01
N SER A 115 -1.37 -3.36 -7.12
CA SER A 115 -1.21 -1.93 -7.35
C SER A 115 0.26 -1.50 -7.22
N LEU A 116 0.83 -1.10 -8.35
CA LEU A 116 2.15 -0.48 -8.42
C LEU A 116 2.17 0.91 -7.77
N TRP A 117 1.08 1.67 -7.87
CA TRP A 117 0.97 2.95 -7.18
C TRP A 117 0.99 2.81 -5.66
N ARG A 118 0.40 1.73 -5.13
CA ARG A 118 0.53 1.40 -3.71
C ARG A 118 1.98 1.11 -3.32
N SER A 119 2.71 0.34 -4.13
CA SER A 119 4.14 0.07 -3.89
C SER A 119 5.00 1.33 -3.95
N ILE A 120 4.73 2.21 -4.92
CA ILE A 120 5.43 3.50 -5.04
C ILE A 120 5.18 4.37 -3.81
N ARG A 121 3.94 4.42 -3.31
CA ARG A 121 3.60 5.14 -2.08
C ARG A 121 4.38 4.60 -0.88
N ILE A 122 4.44 3.28 -0.71
CA ILE A 122 5.22 2.65 0.36
C ILE A 122 6.70 3.06 0.23
N CYS A 123 7.27 3.05 -0.98
CA CYS A 123 8.65 3.48 -1.19
C CYS A 123 8.86 4.96 -0.84
N ASN A 124 7.92 5.85 -1.17
CA ASN A 124 8.00 7.27 -0.80
C ASN A 124 8.01 7.43 0.72
N THR A 125 7.09 6.78 1.41
CA THR A 125 7.01 6.83 2.88
C THR A 125 8.27 6.28 3.53
N MET A 126 8.87 5.21 2.99
CA MET A 126 10.17 4.72 3.45
C MET A 126 11.25 5.80 3.32
N LEU A 127 11.36 6.45 2.15
CA LEU A 127 12.36 7.50 1.89
C LEU A 127 12.15 8.75 2.77
N GLU A 128 10.92 9.09 3.09
CA GLU A 128 10.57 10.24 3.95
C GLU A 128 10.91 10.02 5.43
N ASN A 129 10.85 8.76 5.91
CA ASN A 129 10.97 8.44 7.34
C ASN A 129 12.26 7.67 7.70
N ILE A 130 13.12 7.38 6.73
CA ILE A 130 14.34 6.58 6.90
C ILE A 130 15.36 7.17 7.89
N ASP A 131 15.25 8.46 8.20
CA ASP A 131 16.13 9.16 9.14
C ASP A 131 15.64 9.10 10.60
N GLN A 132 14.44 8.59 10.86
CA GLN A 132 13.85 8.49 12.20
C GLN A 132 14.40 7.35 13.09
N PRO A 133 14.74 6.15 12.56
CA PRO A 133 15.21 5.05 13.40
C PRO A 133 16.52 5.38 14.13
N ILE A 134 16.50 5.29 15.46
CA ILE A 134 17.60 5.73 16.34
C ILE A 134 18.88 4.90 16.21
N ASP A 135 18.76 3.65 15.80
CA ASP A 135 19.81 2.61 15.78
C ASP A 135 20.17 2.15 14.35
N LEU A 136 19.81 2.94 13.34
CA LEU A 136 20.15 2.64 11.94
C LEU A 136 21.52 3.20 11.55
N GLY A 137 22.48 2.31 11.30
CA GLY A 137 23.83 2.68 10.88
C GLY A 137 23.87 3.37 9.51
N ALA A 138 24.81 4.31 9.32
CA ALA A 138 24.90 5.11 8.09
C ALA A 138 25.10 4.29 6.81
N ALA A 139 25.88 3.19 6.88
CA ALA A 139 26.11 2.31 5.74
C ALA A 139 24.82 1.56 5.32
N GLU A 140 24.08 1.04 6.29
CA GLU A 140 22.80 0.36 6.06
C GLU A 140 21.75 1.33 5.55
N LYS A 141 21.66 2.52 6.16
CA LYS A 141 20.79 3.60 5.69
C LYS A 141 21.03 3.92 4.22
N LYS A 142 22.29 4.13 3.85
CA LYS A 142 22.68 4.42 2.45
C LYS A 142 22.25 3.30 1.51
N ARG A 143 22.42 2.04 1.92
CA ARG A 143 21.99 0.86 1.15
C ARG A 143 20.48 0.83 0.99
N TRP A 144 19.72 0.97 2.08
CA TRP A 144 18.25 0.93 2.06
C TRP A 144 17.66 2.06 1.21
N ILE A 145 18.21 3.27 1.28
CA ILE A 145 17.82 4.38 0.39
C ILE A 145 18.04 4.00 -1.07
N ALA A 146 19.16 3.36 -1.41
CA ALA A 146 19.45 2.94 -2.78
C ALA A 146 18.49 1.82 -3.24
N GLU A 147 18.24 0.82 -2.40
CA GLU A 147 17.28 -0.26 -2.65
C GLU A 147 15.87 0.31 -2.90
N THR A 148 15.37 1.18 -2.03
CA THR A 148 14.04 1.79 -2.16
C THR A 148 13.92 2.66 -3.41
N LYS A 149 14.97 3.43 -3.77
CA LYS A 149 14.98 4.23 -5.00
C LYS A 149 14.95 3.34 -6.25
N PHE A 150 15.70 2.24 -6.24
CA PHE A 150 15.67 1.26 -7.33
C PHE A 150 14.27 0.66 -7.49
N LEU A 151 13.66 0.18 -6.40
CA LEU A 151 12.31 -0.39 -6.42
C LEU A 151 11.29 0.61 -6.94
N LYS A 152 11.29 1.85 -6.42
CA LYS A 152 10.41 2.93 -6.89
C LYS A 152 10.58 3.15 -8.40
N ALA A 153 11.81 3.28 -8.89
CA ALA A 153 12.09 3.48 -10.31
C ALA A 153 11.64 2.28 -11.17
N TYR A 154 11.87 1.06 -10.69
CA TYR A 154 11.44 -0.16 -11.36
C TYR A 154 9.91 -0.24 -11.46
N TYR A 155 9.18 0.14 -10.41
CA TYR A 155 7.72 0.19 -10.43
C TYR A 155 7.18 1.23 -11.42
N HIS A 156 7.79 2.41 -11.49
CA HIS A 156 7.46 3.38 -12.56
C HIS A 156 7.79 2.82 -13.95
N TYR A 157 8.91 2.12 -14.12
CA TYR A 157 9.26 1.51 -15.40
C TYR A 157 8.25 0.46 -15.86
N VAL A 158 7.77 -0.41 -14.95
CA VAL A 158 6.74 -1.40 -15.27
C VAL A 158 5.42 -0.73 -15.66
N LEU A 159 4.99 0.29 -14.89
CA LEU A 159 3.81 1.09 -15.25
C LEU A 159 3.97 1.75 -16.64
N PHE A 160 5.13 2.34 -16.92
CA PHE A 160 5.41 2.97 -18.20
C PHE A 160 5.35 1.98 -19.37
N LYS A 161 5.88 0.76 -19.19
CA LYS A 161 5.78 -0.30 -20.19
C LYS A 161 4.34 -0.72 -20.51
N MET A 162 3.45 -0.70 -19.50
CA MET A 162 2.08 -1.18 -19.65
C MET A 162 1.12 -0.08 -20.15
N TYR A 163 1.28 1.16 -19.66
CA TYR A 163 0.31 2.24 -19.86
C TYR A 163 0.86 3.41 -20.67
N GLY A 164 2.16 3.41 -21.00
CA GLY A 164 2.80 4.55 -21.66
C GLY A 164 3.03 5.70 -20.68
N PRO A 165 2.74 6.96 -21.06
CA PRO A 165 2.95 8.12 -20.18
C PRO A 165 2.25 7.96 -18.83
N ILE A 166 2.99 8.13 -17.73
CA ILE A 166 2.48 8.03 -16.36
C ILE A 166 2.86 9.27 -15.53
N PRO A 167 2.10 9.56 -14.46
CA PRO A 167 2.51 10.53 -13.44
C PRO A 167 3.82 10.13 -12.73
N LEU A 168 4.56 11.09 -12.19
CA LEU A 168 5.77 10.86 -11.39
C LEU A 168 5.62 11.44 -9.99
#